data_AF-A0A2P2J2A3-F1
#
_entry.id   AF-A0A2P2J2A3-F1
#
_cell.length_a   1.000
_cell.length_b   1.000
_cell.length_c   1.000
_cell.angle_alpha   90.00
_cell.angle_beta   90.00
_cell.angle_gamma   90.00
#
_symmetry.space_group_name_H-M   'P 1'
#
loop_
_entity.id
_entity.type
_entity.pdbx_description
1 polymer ?
#
loop_
_entity_poly.entity_id
_entity_poly.type
_entity_poly.pdbx_seq_one_letter_code
_entity_poly.pdbx_strand_id
1 'polypeptide(L)'
;MDNFQELEPELIENMSKNCPIKTVGPLCKSRVSEKTTVSGDFFKADDCIEWLDAKPPSSVVYISFGSVVYLKQGQHDEIAHGLMSSGCNLALVLPLITITIRALSLFRPRETPRSMSNCHVCLS
;
A
#
# COMPACT_ATOMS: atom_id res chain seq x y z
N MET A 1 -21.95 11.22 -3.07
CA MET A 1 -21.20 10.03 -2.63
C MET A 1 -19.98 9.90 -3.51
N ASP A 2 -18.81 9.69 -2.93
CA ASP A 2 -17.59 9.39 -3.70
C ASP A 2 -17.66 7.94 -4.21
N ASN A 3 -18.36 7.78 -5.32
CA ASN A 3 -18.67 6.53 -5.99
C ASN A 3 -19.10 6.88 -7.43
N PHE A 4 -19.27 5.89 -8.30
CA PHE A 4 -19.85 6.04 -9.65
C PHE A 4 -20.83 4.88 -9.93
N GLN A 5 -21.78 5.10 -10.85
CA GLN A 5 -22.94 4.23 -11.03
C GLN A 5 -22.56 2.78 -11.37
N GLU A 6 -21.54 2.63 -12.20
CA GLU A 6 -21.09 1.34 -12.70
C GLU A 6 -20.37 0.50 -11.62
N LEU A 7 -19.89 1.12 -10.53
CA LEU A 7 -19.18 0.40 -9.47
C LEU A 7 -20.13 -0.35 -8.54
N GLU A 8 -21.23 0.30 -8.13
CA GLU A 8 -22.18 -0.26 -7.16
C GLU A 8 -23.65 0.07 -7.53
N PRO A 9 -24.15 -0.40 -8.68
CA PRO A 9 -25.45 0.02 -9.21
C PRO A 9 -26.62 -0.32 -8.28
N GLU A 10 -26.59 -1.51 -7.66
CA GLU A 10 -27.64 -1.99 -6.75
C GLU A 10 -27.71 -1.16 -5.47
N LEU A 11 -26.54 -0.81 -4.89
CA LEU A 11 -26.45 0.02 -3.70
C LEU A 11 -27.03 1.41 -3.97
N ILE A 12 -26.66 2.00 -5.11
CA ILE A 12 -27.10 3.34 -5.50
C ILE A 12 -28.60 3.35 -5.77
N GLU A 13 -29.12 2.37 -6.49
CA GLU A 13 -30.57 2.25 -6.72
C GLU A 13 -31.33 2.13 -5.39
N ASN A 14 -30.87 1.26 -4.49
CA ASN A 14 -31.52 1.05 -3.20
C ASN A 14 -31.48 2.30 -2.31
N MET A 15 -30.35 3.00 -2.26
CA MET A 15 -30.25 4.24 -1.49
C MET A 15 -31.09 5.37 -2.09
N SER A 16 -31.18 5.47 -3.42
CA SER A 16 -31.97 6.50 -4.11
C SER A 16 -33.47 6.47 -3.76
N LYS A 17 -33.99 5.31 -3.37
CA LYS A 17 -35.38 5.12 -2.93
C LYS A 17 -35.69 5.85 -1.61
N ASN A 18 -34.67 6.02 -0.76
CA ASN A 18 -34.81 6.58 0.59
C ASN A 18 -34.26 8.01 0.71
N CYS A 19 -33.28 8.39 -0.11
CA CYS A 19 -32.72 9.73 -0.12
C CYS A 19 -32.19 10.13 -1.51
N PRO A 20 -32.26 11.43 -1.88
CA PRO A 20 -31.70 11.92 -3.13
C PRO A 20 -30.17 11.88 -3.07
N ILE A 21 -29.58 10.81 -3.61
CA ILE A 21 -28.13 10.63 -3.69
C ILE A 21 -27.63 10.89 -5.11
N LYS A 22 -26.41 11.43 -5.20
CA LYS A 22 -25.67 11.57 -6.45
C LYS A 22 -24.26 11.05 -6.27
N THR A 23 -23.84 10.18 -7.17
CA THR A 23 -22.48 9.68 -7.27
C THR A 23 -21.63 10.67 -8.05
N VAL A 24 -20.53 11.12 -7.46
CA VAL A 24 -19.66 12.18 -8.01
C VAL A 24 -18.18 11.78 -8.02
N GLY A 25 -17.90 10.49 -7.79
CA GLY A 25 -16.55 9.94 -7.78
C GLY A 25 -16.02 9.59 -9.17
N PRO A 26 -14.74 9.19 -9.26
CA PRO A 26 -13.78 9.12 -8.15
C PRO A 26 -13.22 10.51 -7.77
N LEU A 27 -13.37 10.90 -6.51
CA LEU A 27 -12.80 12.11 -5.92
C LEU A 27 -11.36 11.87 -5.45
N CYS A 28 -10.53 11.31 -6.33
CA CYS A 28 -9.11 11.17 -6.05
C CYS A 28 -8.41 12.52 -6.18
N LYS A 29 -7.46 12.83 -5.27
CA LYS A 29 -6.58 14.00 -5.41
C LYS A 29 -5.76 13.83 -6.69
N SER A 30 -6.16 14.51 -7.76
CA SER A 30 -5.34 14.62 -8.97
C SER A 30 -4.04 15.32 -8.59
N ARG A 31 -2.89 14.77 -8.98
CA ARG A 31 -1.61 15.46 -8.88
C ARG A 31 -1.59 16.59 -9.92
N VAL A 32 -2.33 17.66 -9.65
CA VAL A 32 -2.21 18.90 -10.42
C VAL A 32 -1.02 19.66 -9.82
N SER A 33 0.09 19.53 -10.53
CA SER A 33 1.25 20.42 -10.51
C SER A 33 2.14 20.42 -9.25
N GLU A 34 3.34 19.88 -9.44
CA GLU A 34 4.64 20.42 -9.03
C GLU A 34 4.75 21.13 -7.66
N LYS A 35 5.63 20.58 -6.81
CA LYS A 35 6.27 21.24 -5.64
C LYS A 35 5.40 21.48 -4.42
N THR A 36 4.61 20.49 -4.01
CA THR A 36 4.29 20.37 -2.59
C THR A 36 4.93 19.10 -2.07
N THR A 37 6.03 19.27 -1.33
CA THR A 37 6.60 18.23 -0.48
C THR A 37 5.48 17.83 0.48
N VAL A 38 4.78 16.75 0.18
CA VAL A 38 3.93 16.07 1.15
C VAL A 38 4.90 15.51 2.17
N SER A 39 5.18 16.30 3.21
CA SER A 39 6.02 15.91 4.33
C SER A 39 5.24 14.90 5.16
N GLY A 40 5.34 13.64 4.75
CA GLY A 40 4.85 12.47 5.46
C GLY A 40 5.93 11.39 5.57
N ASP A 41 6.73 11.20 4.51
CA ASP A 41 7.71 10.13 4.49
C ASP A 41 8.98 10.48 5.31
N PHE A 42 9.32 9.60 6.26
CA PHE A 42 10.59 9.62 7.00
C PHE A 42 11.75 8.99 6.21
N PHE A 43 11.48 8.45 5.02
CA PHE A 43 12.47 7.96 4.05
C PHE A 43 12.28 8.68 2.71
N LYS A 44 13.37 8.85 1.95
CA LYS A 44 13.29 9.47 0.63
C LYS A 44 12.44 8.60 -0.28
N ALA A 45 11.28 9.11 -0.70
CA ALA A 45 10.43 8.49 -1.71
C ALA A 45 11.22 8.10 -2.98
N ASP A 46 12.32 8.80 -3.26
CA ASP A 46 13.23 8.57 -4.37
C ASP A 46 13.73 7.11 -4.44
N ASP A 47 14.09 6.49 -3.32
CA ASP A 47 14.67 5.13 -3.30
C ASP A 47 13.64 4.06 -3.71
N CYS A 48 12.37 4.24 -3.33
CA CYS A 48 11.29 3.32 -3.67
C CYS A 48 10.87 3.42 -5.14
N ILE A 49 10.87 4.65 -5.69
CA ILE A 49 10.51 4.88 -7.09
C ILE A 49 11.60 4.35 -8.02
N GLU A 50 12.88 4.60 -7.73
CA GLU A 50 13.99 4.05 -8.51
C GLU A 50 13.99 2.51 -8.51
N TRP A 51 13.69 1.89 -7.36
CA TRP A 51 13.56 0.43 -7.29
C TRP A 51 12.40 -0.10 -8.14
N LEU A 52 11.27 0.61 -8.16
CA LEU A 52 10.10 0.26 -8.95
C LEU A 52 10.38 0.37 -10.46
N ASP A 53 11.04 1.45 -10.88
CA ASP A 53 11.41 1.71 -12.28
C ASP A 53 12.37 0.64 -12.84
N ALA A 54 13.12 -0.03 -11.96
CA ALA A 54 14.01 -1.13 -12.34
C ALA A 54 13.30 -2.47 -12.59
N LYS A 55 11.98 -2.57 -12.36
CA LYS A 55 11.21 -3.82 -12.53
C LYS A 55 10.43 -3.83 -13.86
N PRO A 56 10.18 -5.02 -14.45
CA PRO A 56 9.33 -5.12 -15.63
C PRO A 56 7.91 -4.54 -15.37
N PRO A 57 7.23 -4.01 -16.41
CA PRO A 57 5.86 -3.54 -16.28
C PRO A 57 4.93 -4.61 -15.70
N SER A 58 4.02 -4.20 -14.81
CA SER A 58 3.03 -5.09 -14.18
C SER A 58 3.62 -6.30 -13.43
N SER A 59 4.87 -6.20 -12.97
CA SER A 59 5.56 -7.31 -12.27
C SER A 59 5.70 -7.13 -10.75
N VAL A 60 5.21 -6.01 -10.21
CA VAL A 60 5.31 -5.65 -8.79
C VAL A 60 3.93 -5.61 -8.16
N VAL A 61 3.79 -6.21 -6.98
CA VAL A 61 2.59 -6.12 -6.15
C VAL A 61 2.78 -5.01 -5.12
N TYR A 62 1.88 -4.04 -5.10
CA TYR A 62 1.80 -3.00 -4.07
C TYR A 62 0.94 -3.48 -2.90
N ILE A 63 1.47 -3.37 -1.69
CA ILE A 63 0.78 -3.78 -0.46
C ILE A 63 0.75 -2.61 0.50
N SER A 64 -0.44 -2.15 0.86
CA SER A 64 -0.67 -1.13 1.87
C SER A 64 -1.96 -1.43 2.62
N PHE A 65 -1.93 -1.24 3.92
CA PHE A 65 -3.10 -1.39 4.79
C PHE A 65 -3.77 -0.04 5.12
N GLY A 66 -3.36 1.03 4.42
CA GLY A 66 -3.76 2.40 4.74
C GLY A 66 -2.98 2.98 5.92
N SER A 67 -3.34 4.21 6.29
CA SER A 67 -2.65 4.97 7.34
C SER A 67 -2.93 4.46 8.76
N VAL A 68 -4.08 3.82 8.97
CA VAL A 68 -4.51 3.34 10.28
C VAL A 68 -4.80 1.85 10.18
N VAL A 69 -3.88 1.04 10.69
CA VAL A 69 -4.05 -0.42 10.81
C VAL A 69 -3.51 -0.88 12.17
N TYR A 70 -4.21 -1.85 12.77
CA TYR A 70 -3.73 -2.58 13.93
C TYR A 70 -3.68 -4.07 13.60
N LEU A 71 -2.49 -4.64 13.60
CA LEU A 71 -2.27 -6.07 13.38
C LEU A 71 -1.53 -6.64 14.59
N LYS A 72 -1.91 -7.85 14.99
CA LYS A 72 -1.18 -8.58 16.04
C LYS A 72 0.17 -9.04 15.50
N GLN A 73 1.16 -9.25 16.37
CA GLN A 73 2.49 -9.71 15.96
C GLN A 73 2.43 -10.98 15.10
N GLY A 74 1.65 -11.98 15.48
CA GLY A 74 1.52 -13.20 14.68
C GLY A 74 0.98 -12.94 13.25
N GLN A 75 0.15 -11.92 13.05
CA GLN A 75 -0.31 -11.55 11.71
C GLN A 75 0.81 -10.91 10.88
N HIS A 76 1.65 -10.08 11.51
CA HIS A 76 2.85 -9.56 10.85
C HIS A 76 3.80 -10.67 10.41
N ASP A 77 4.01 -11.66 11.28
CA ASP A 77 4.92 -12.78 11.03
C ASP A 77 4.42 -13.62 9.86
N GLU A 78 3.13 -13.96 9.83
CA GLU A 78 2.51 -14.72 8.74
C GLU A 78 2.49 -13.95 7.41
N ILE A 79 2.22 -12.63 7.46
CA ILE A 79 2.32 -11.78 6.26
C ILE A 79 3.76 -11.80 5.75
N ALA A 80 4.75 -11.54 6.59
CA ALA A 80 6.16 -11.54 6.18
C ALA A 80 6.58 -12.90 5.60
N HIS A 81 6.17 -14.00 6.24
CA HIS A 81 6.43 -15.36 5.77
C HIS A 81 5.81 -15.62 4.39
N GLY A 82 4.51 -15.31 4.23
CA GLY A 82 3.80 -15.45 2.97
C GLY A 82 4.44 -14.65 1.83
N LEU A 83 4.84 -13.40 2.10
CA LEU A 83 5.51 -12.53 1.14
C LEU A 83 6.86 -13.10 0.69
N MET A 84 7.70 -13.54 1.63
CA MET A 84 9.00 -14.16 1.29
C MET A 84 8.83 -15.45 0.48
N SER A 85 7.78 -16.23 0.76
CA SER A 85 7.51 -17.50 0.07
C SER A 85 6.93 -17.34 -1.33
N SER A 86 6.37 -16.16 -1.66
CA SER A 86 5.62 -15.92 -2.90
C SER A 86 6.49 -15.86 -4.18
N GLY A 87 7.77 -15.52 -4.06
CA GLY A 87 8.67 -15.31 -5.21
C GLY A 87 8.37 -14.06 -6.05
N CYS A 88 7.34 -13.27 -5.72
CA CYS A 88 6.95 -12.06 -6.43
C CYS A 88 7.88 -10.87 -6.13
N ASN A 89 7.90 -9.87 -7.01
CA ASN A 89 8.43 -8.54 -6.64
C ASN A 89 7.37 -7.79 -5.83
N LEU A 90 7.74 -7.29 -4.66
CA LEU A 90 6.80 -6.72 -3.69
C LEU A 90 7.27 -5.34 -3.22
N ALA A 91 6.36 -4.37 -3.24
CA ALA A 91 6.51 -3.07 -2.61
C ALA A 91 5.54 -2.97 -1.43
N LEU A 92 6.08 -3.03 -0.20
CA LEU A 92 5.29 -3.03 1.03
C LEU A 92 5.37 -1.68 1.74
N VAL A 93 4.21 -1.08 2.04
CA VAL A 93 4.10 0.13 2.86
C VAL A 93 3.68 -0.24 4.28
N LEU A 94 4.53 0.08 5.26
CA LEU A 94 4.22 -0.11 6.68
C LEU A 94 3.89 1.22 7.34
N PRO A 95 2.73 1.37 8.01
CA PRO A 95 2.40 2.60 8.73
C PRO A 95 3.22 2.73 10.02
N LEU A 96 3.66 3.96 10.32
CA LEU A 96 4.53 4.30 11.47
C LEU A 96 3.97 3.83 12.82
N ILE A 97 2.66 3.82 12.97
CA ILE A 97 1.95 3.41 14.20
C ILE A 97 2.21 1.92 14.52
N THR A 98 2.60 1.14 13.52
CA THR A 98 2.87 -0.30 13.64
C THR A 98 4.35 -0.63 13.82
N ILE A 99 5.24 0.37 13.88
CA ILE A 99 6.67 0.16 14.16
C ILE A 99 6.86 -0.20 15.63
N THR A 100 6.62 -1.46 15.96
CA THR A 100 7.41 -2.11 16.99
C THR A 100 8.78 -2.42 16.37
N ILE A 101 9.85 -2.18 17.13
CA ILE A 101 11.26 -2.35 16.71
C ILE A 101 11.54 -3.75 16.10
N ARG A 102 10.65 -4.74 16.33
CA ARG A 102 10.77 -6.11 15.81
C ARG A 102 10.18 -6.34 14.40
N ALA A 103 9.17 -5.61 13.95
CA ALA A 103 8.66 -5.78 12.58
C ALA A 103 9.75 -5.43 11.54
N LEU A 104 10.50 -4.36 11.78
CA LEU A 104 11.69 -4.01 10.99
C LEU A 104 12.80 -5.08 11.08
N SER A 105 12.87 -5.86 12.18
CA SER A 105 13.86 -6.92 12.34
C SER A 105 13.57 -8.18 11.52
N LEU A 106 12.28 -8.43 11.22
CA LEU A 106 11.85 -9.54 10.34
C LEU A 106 12.12 -9.24 8.87
N PHE A 107 12.05 -7.97 8.48
CA PHE A 107 12.41 -7.50 7.15
C PHE A 107 13.88 -7.03 7.05
N ARG A 108 14.64 -7.03 8.15
CA ARG A 108 16.09 -6.78 8.12
C ARG A 108 16.79 -8.01 7.54
N PRO A 109 17.92 -7.83 6.83
CA PRO A 109 18.60 -8.94 6.20
C PRO A 109 19.10 -9.94 7.23
N ARG A 110 18.42 -11.09 7.32
CA ARG A 110 19.01 -12.29 7.90
C ARG A 110 19.62 -13.05 6.74
N GLU A 111 20.95 -13.00 6.68
CA GLU A 111 21.82 -13.59 5.66
C GLU A 111 21.24 -14.86 5.01
N THR A 112 20.49 -14.70 3.92
CA THR A 112 20.07 -15.79 3.04
C THR A 112 20.22 -15.31 1.60
N PRO A 113 21.04 -15.96 0.74
CA PRO A 113 21.66 -15.26 -0.38
C PRO A 113 20.79 -15.09 -1.63
N ARG A 114 19.50 -15.49 -1.61
CA ARG A 114 18.69 -15.59 -2.85
C ARG A 114 17.27 -15.02 -2.79
N SER A 115 16.73 -14.66 -1.62
CA SER A 115 15.29 -14.34 -1.50
C SER A 115 14.96 -12.85 -1.31
N MET A 116 15.95 -12.00 -0.98
CA MET A 116 15.68 -10.61 -0.59
C MET A 116 15.77 -9.58 -1.73
N SER A 117 16.18 -9.95 -2.94
CA SER A 117 16.27 -9.00 -4.08
C SER A 117 14.91 -8.50 -4.58
N ASN A 118 13.83 -9.19 -4.20
CA ASN A 118 12.50 -8.99 -4.77
C ASN A 118 11.55 -8.24 -3.83
N CYS A 119 11.92 -7.98 -2.58
CA CYS A 119 11.09 -7.26 -1.63
C CYS A 119 11.71 -5.91 -1.28
N HIS A 120 10.95 -4.83 -1.41
CA HIS A 120 11.34 -3.49 -0.95
C HIS A 120 10.29 -2.94 0.01
N VAL A 121 10.74 -2.40 1.15
CA VAL A 121 9.87 -1.86 2.20
C VAL A 121 9.95 -0.34 2.14
N CYS A 122 8.83 0.30 1.83
CA CYS A 122 8.66 1.75 1.87
C CYS A 122 8.05 2.12 3.23
N LEU A 123 8.67 3.07 3.93
CA LEU A 123 8.12 3.60 5.17
C LEU A 123 7.33 4.87 4.84
N SER A 124 6.07 4.90 5.26
CA SER A 124 5.18 6.07 5.16
C SER A 124 5.36 7.02 6.32
#